data_AF-A0A6B3GRC1-F1
#
_entry.id   AF-A0A6B3GRC1-F1
#
_cell.length_a   1.000
_cell.length_b   1.000
_cell.length_c   1.000
_cell.angle_alpha   90.00
_cell.angle_beta   90.00
_cell.angle_gamma   90.00
#
_symmetry.space_group_name_H-M   'P 1'
#
loop_
_entity.id
_entity.type
_entity.pdbx_description
1 polymer ?
#
loop_
_entity_poly.entity_id
_entity_poly.type
_entity_poly.pdbx_seq_one_letter_code
_entity_poly.pdbx_strand_id
1 'polypeptide(L)'
;ALKDGAPAPGFDAVNSPGLLRSAYLGGRTVIQKTTAGTVGALAVKEASLVLCAGFVVAEATAGLLRRHGRDDVTFVVTGEDGRAEEDLACAQYIAERVTGAEVDATAFVRRAAESRAATELTEGVREGAHHDDVALCLEVDRFPFAMVA
;
A
#
# COMPACT_ATOMS: atom_id res chain seq x y z
N ALA A 1 -12.74 -8.39 11.23
CA ALA A 1 -11.88 -7.22 11.46
C ALA A 1 -10.42 -7.64 11.46
N LEU A 2 -9.53 -6.80 10.94
CA LEU A 2 -8.08 -7.03 10.90
C LEU A 2 -7.30 -5.85 11.50
N LYS A 3 -6.11 -6.11 12.06
CA LYS A 3 -5.24 -5.09 12.69
C LYS A 3 -3.77 -5.21 12.33
N ASP A 4 -3.03 -4.11 12.50
CA ASP A 4 -1.57 -4.13 12.49
C ASP A 4 -0.98 -4.86 13.71
N GLY A 5 0.22 -5.40 13.54
CA GLY A 5 1.00 -6.00 14.62
C GLY A 5 0.44 -7.35 15.09
N ALA A 6 0.77 -7.70 16.34
CA ALA A 6 0.40 -8.96 16.98
C ALA A 6 -1.10 -9.29 16.90
N PRO A 7 -1.49 -10.58 16.80
CA PRO A 7 -2.86 -11.01 17.02
C PRO A 7 -3.42 -10.45 18.34
N ALA A 8 -4.68 -10.01 18.34
CA ALA A 8 -5.31 -9.48 19.55
C ALA A 8 -6.78 -9.90 19.64
N PRO A 9 -7.34 -10.04 20.86
CA PRO A 9 -8.76 -10.31 21.05
C PRO A 9 -9.64 -9.28 20.32
N GLY A 10 -10.71 -9.75 19.69
CA GLY A 10 -11.64 -8.91 18.93
C GLY A 10 -11.25 -8.67 17.46
N PHE A 11 -10.14 -9.24 16.99
CA PHE A 11 -9.74 -9.24 15.59
C PHE A 11 -9.67 -10.67 15.04
N ASP A 12 -10.12 -10.84 13.81
CA ASP A 12 -10.16 -12.14 13.13
C ASP A 12 -8.85 -12.45 12.40
N ALA A 13 -8.07 -11.42 12.06
CA ALA A 13 -6.83 -11.53 11.31
C ALA A 13 -5.86 -10.38 11.63
N VAL A 14 -4.62 -10.54 11.19
CA VAL A 14 -3.59 -9.49 11.20
C VAL A 14 -3.39 -8.93 9.79
N ASN A 15 -2.84 -7.73 9.69
CA ASN A 15 -2.56 -7.02 8.44
C ASN A 15 -1.31 -7.57 7.73
N SER A 16 -1.32 -8.86 7.41
CA SER A 16 -0.26 -9.57 6.68
C SER A 16 -0.82 -10.12 5.37
N PRO A 17 -0.38 -9.61 4.21
CA PRO A 17 -0.77 -10.16 2.90
C PRO A 17 -0.50 -11.66 2.77
N GLY A 18 0.61 -12.15 3.32
CA GLY A 18 0.98 -13.57 3.29
C GLY A 18 -0.02 -14.46 4.02
N LEU A 19 -0.50 -14.02 5.20
CA LEU A 19 -1.56 -14.72 5.94
C LEU A 19 -2.93 -14.56 5.24
N LEU A 20 -3.26 -13.34 4.82
CA LEU A 20 -4.55 -13.03 4.18
C LEU A 20 -4.74 -13.72 2.83
N ARG A 21 -3.67 -14.01 2.08
CA ARG A 21 -3.72 -14.74 0.80
C ARG A 21 -4.40 -16.11 0.93
N SER A 22 -4.35 -16.72 2.12
CA SER A 22 -4.99 -18.01 2.42
C SER A 22 -6.41 -17.89 3.00
N ALA A 23 -6.85 -16.68 3.33
CA ALA A 23 -8.15 -16.43 3.93
C ALA A 23 -9.23 -16.17 2.85
N TYR A 24 -10.38 -16.83 2.97
CA TYR A 24 -11.53 -16.52 2.10
C TYR A 24 -12.30 -15.30 2.62
N LEU A 25 -12.17 -14.17 1.91
CA LEU A 25 -12.85 -12.91 2.24
C LEU A 25 -13.99 -12.57 1.24
N GLY A 26 -14.24 -13.43 0.26
CA GLY A 26 -15.25 -13.19 -0.78
C GLY A 26 -16.65 -12.95 -0.20
N GLY A 27 -17.32 -11.89 -0.68
CA GLY A 27 -18.67 -11.51 -0.26
C GLY A 27 -18.77 -10.97 1.18
N ARG A 28 -17.64 -10.67 1.83
CA ARG A 28 -17.61 -10.15 3.21
C ARG A 28 -17.18 -8.70 3.26
N THR A 29 -17.69 -7.97 4.24
CA THR A 29 -17.15 -6.66 4.62
C THR A 29 -15.92 -6.87 5.51
N VAL A 30 -14.79 -6.31 5.10
CA VAL A 30 -13.55 -6.32 5.89
C VAL A 30 -13.42 -4.99 6.62
N ILE A 31 -13.33 -5.05 7.95
CA ILE A 31 -13.03 -3.89 8.79
C ILE A 31 -11.53 -3.90 9.07
N GLN A 32 -10.81 -2.91 8.58
CA GLN A 32 -9.36 -2.79 8.75
C GLN A 32 -9.01 -1.63 9.68
N LYS A 33 -8.26 -1.93 10.74
CA LYS A 33 -7.69 -0.94 11.64
C LYS A 33 -6.18 -0.93 11.47
N THR A 34 -5.65 0.14 10.89
CA THR A 34 -4.21 0.38 10.82
C THR A 34 -3.83 1.59 11.66
N THR A 35 -2.54 1.76 11.94
CA THR A 35 -2.03 2.91 12.70
C THR A 35 -1.85 4.11 11.78
N ALA A 36 -1.02 3.96 10.75
CA ALA A 36 -0.67 5.04 9.83
C ALA A 36 -1.71 5.24 8.72
N GLY A 37 -2.14 4.16 8.08
CA GLY A 37 -2.99 4.22 6.89
C GLY A 37 -4.35 4.89 7.13
N THR A 38 -5.02 4.60 8.25
CA THR A 38 -6.30 5.25 8.57
C THR A 38 -6.14 6.73 8.91
N VAL A 39 -5.01 7.14 9.52
CA VAL A 39 -4.73 8.56 9.78
C VAL A 39 -4.54 9.31 8.46
N GLY A 40 -3.78 8.72 7.53
CA GLY A 40 -3.59 9.28 6.18
C GLY A 40 -4.91 9.44 5.43
N ALA A 41 -5.75 8.40 5.41
CA ALA A 41 -7.05 8.45 4.73
C ALA A 41 -7.98 9.53 5.34
N LEU A 42 -8.01 9.63 6.68
CA LEU A 42 -8.82 10.65 7.36
C LEU A 42 -8.31 12.07 7.10
N ALA A 43 -7.00 12.26 6.93
CA ALA A 43 -6.41 13.57 6.65
C ALA A 43 -6.82 14.14 5.28
N VAL A 44 -7.18 13.28 4.32
CA VAL A 44 -7.61 13.68 2.96
C VAL A 44 -9.07 13.38 2.66
N LYS A 45 -9.89 13.12 3.68
CA LYS A 45 -11.30 12.73 3.51
C LYS A 45 -12.16 13.74 2.72
N GLU A 46 -11.75 15.00 2.67
CA GLU A 46 -12.45 16.08 1.95
C GLU A 46 -11.99 16.19 0.48
N ALA A 47 -11.00 15.40 0.06
CA ALA A 47 -10.57 15.34 -1.33
C ALA A 47 -11.68 14.73 -2.21
N SER A 48 -11.84 15.26 -3.41
CA SER A 48 -12.87 14.78 -4.35
C SER A 48 -12.63 13.36 -4.89
N LEU A 49 -11.44 12.81 -4.68
CA LEU A 49 -11.09 11.43 -4.96
C LEU A 49 -9.96 11.01 -4.02
N VAL A 50 -10.19 9.93 -3.26
CA VAL A 50 -9.17 9.30 -2.42
C VAL A 50 -8.86 7.93 -2.98
N LEU A 51 -7.58 7.65 -3.19
CA LEU A 51 -7.10 6.36 -3.67
C LEU A 51 -6.11 5.80 -2.65
N CYS A 52 -6.30 4.55 -2.27
CA CYS A 52 -5.27 3.79 -1.59
C CYS A 52 -4.36 3.16 -2.64
N ALA A 53 -3.07 3.48 -2.57
CA ALA A 53 -2.09 3.10 -3.57
C ALA A 53 -1.02 2.16 -3.00
N GLY A 54 -0.42 1.37 -3.89
CA GLY A 54 0.67 0.44 -3.60
C GLY A 54 1.20 -0.16 -4.91
N PHE A 55 2.38 -0.78 -4.88
CA PHE A 55 3.00 -1.34 -6.09
C PHE A 55 2.07 -2.33 -6.82
N VAL A 56 1.32 -3.13 -6.07
CA VAL A 56 0.39 -4.15 -6.59
C VAL A 56 -0.75 -3.62 -7.45
N VAL A 57 -1.04 -2.32 -7.40
CA VAL A 57 -2.13 -1.63 -8.13
C VAL A 57 -1.64 -0.34 -8.80
N ALA A 58 -0.33 -0.17 -8.98
CA ALA A 58 0.27 1.10 -9.36
C ALA A 58 -0.21 1.62 -10.73
N GLU A 59 -0.24 0.77 -11.76
CA GLU A 59 -0.70 1.11 -13.10
C GLU A 59 -2.19 1.39 -13.14
N ALA A 60 -3.00 0.60 -12.41
CA ALA A 60 -4.43 0.85 -12.34
C ALA A 60 -4.72 2.21 -11.68
N THR A 61 -3.94 2.56 -10.64
CA THR A 61 -3.98 3.86 -9.97
C THR A 61 -3.56 4.98 -10.91
N ALA A 62 -2.41 4.86 -11.58
CA ALA A 62 -1.92 5.84 -12.54
C ALA A 62 -2.89 6.03 -13.71
N GLY A 63 -3.46 4.95 -14.23
CA GLY A 63 -4.46 4.97 -15.29
C GLY A 63 -5.75 5.69 -14.89
N LEU A 64 -6.20 5.53 -13.65
CA LEU A 64 -7.36 6.27 -13.12
C LEU A 64 -7.05 7.77 -12.99
N LEU A 65 -5.87 8.13 -12.48
CA LEU A 65 -5.43 9.52 -12.36
C LEU A 65 -5.33 10.20 -13.73
N ARG A 66 -4.73 9.55 -14.74
CA ARG A 66 -4.65 10.05 -16.12
C ARG A 66 -6.04 10.31 -16.72
N ARG A 67 -7.00 9.40 -16.52
CA ARG A 67 -8.38 9.57 -17.01
C ARG A 67 -9.14 10.71 -16.32
N HIS A 68 -8.83 10.98 -15.06
CA HIS A 68 -9.46 12.07 -14.32
C HIS A 68 -8.92 13.46 -14.67
N GLY A 69 -7.81 13.57 -15.42
CA GLY A 69 -7.30 14.84 -15.93
C GLY A 69 -6.97 15.85 -14.83
N ARG A 70 -6.48 15.38 -13.66
CA ARG A 70 -6.19 16.23 -12.51
C ARG A 70 -4.80 16.86 -12.67
N ASP A 71 -4.76 18.18 -12.68
CA ASP A 71 -3.52 18.96 -12.70
C ASP A 71 -2.74 18.85 -11.37
N ASP A 72 -3.44 18.56 -10.27
CA ASP A 72 -2.86 18.43 -8.93
C ASP A 72 -3.21 17.07 -8.29
N VAL A 73 -2.18 16.22 -8.17
CA VAL A 73 -2.24 14.95 -7.42
C VAL A 73 -1.33 15.08 -6.20
N THR A 74 -1.88 14.81 -5.02
CA THR A 74 -1.09 14.75 -3.77
C THR A 74 -0.92 13.29 -3.35
N PHE A 75 0.33 12.86 -3.22
CA PHE A 75 0.66 11.57 -2.61
C PHE A 75 0.86 11.77 -1.11
N VAL A 76 0.09 11.04 -0.30
CA VAL A 76 0.21 11.07 1.15
C VAL A 76 1.04 9.87 1.59
N VAL A 77 2.30 10.12 1.94
CA VAL A 77 3.19 9.14 2.57
C VAL A 77 2.78 9.01 4.03
N THR A 78 2.40 7.80 4.46
CA THR A 78 1.79 7.59 5.79
C THR A 78 2.75 6.98 6.78
N GLY A 79 3.70 6.18 6.32
CA GLY A 79 4.71 5.58 7.18
C GLY A 79 5.73 6.60 7.70
N GLU A 80 6.25 6.34 8.90
CA GLU A 80 7.38 7.06 9.52
C GLU A 80 7.22 8.60 9.53
N ASP A 81 6.04 9.09 9.90
CA ASP A 81 5.72 10.52 9.90
C ASP A 81 5.98 11.21 8.55
N GLY A 82 5.67 10.50 7.46
CA GLY A 82 5.82 10.98 6.09
C GLY A 82 7.21 10.76 5.49
N ARG A 83 8.02 9.87 6.08
CA ARG A 83 9.41 9.61 5.65
C ARG A 83 9.67 8.16 5.25
N ALA A 84 8.65 7.30 5.27
CA ALA A 84 8.78 5.91 4.87
C ALA A 84 9.29 5.79 3.42
N GLU A 85 10.43 5.15 3.25
CA GLU A 85 11.12 5.04 1.96
C GLU A 85 10.34 4.17 0.98
N GLU A 86 9.66 3.13 1.45
CA GLU A 86 8.80 2.26 0.66
C GLU A 86 7.56 2.97 0.12
N ASP A 87 6.94 3.81 0.95
CA ASP A 87 5.80 4.65 0.56
C ASP A 87 6.26 5.70 -0.47
N LEU A 88 7.39 6.37 -0.21
CA LEU A 88 7.98 7.37 -1.11
C LEU A 88 8.35 6.78 -2.47
N ALA A 89 9.01 5.62 -2.49
CA ALA A 89 9.37 4.94 -3.72
C ALA A 89 8.13 4.55 -4.54
N CYS A 90 7.08 4.06 -3.88
CA CYS A 90 5.82 3.74 -4.55
C CYS A 90 5.13 5.00 -5.11
N ALA A 91 5.05 6.07 -4.31
CA ALA A 91 4.46 7.33 -4.72
C ALA A 91 5.17 7.93 -5.94
N GLN A 92 6.50 7.95 -5.92
CA GLN A 92 7.31 8.45 -7.04
C GLN A 92 7.13 7.59 -8.29
N TYR A 93 7.11 6.27 -8.14
CA TYR A 93 6.82 5.37 -9.25
C TYR A 93 5.47 5.68 -9.90
N ILE A 94 4.40 5.81 -9.12
CA ILE A 94 3.07 6.14 -9.65
C ILE A 94 3.05 7.53 -10.28
N ALA A 95 3.71 8.53 -9.68
CA ALA A 95 3.79 9.87 -10.26
C ALA A 95 4.48 9.87 -11.64
N GLU A 96 5.58 9.13 -11.78
CA GLU A 96 6.25 8.95 -13.07
C GLU A 96 5.35 8.19 -14.05
N ARG A 97 4.66 7.12 -13.61
CA ARG A 97 3.69 6.38 -14.43
C ARG A 97 2.54 7.25 -14.95
N VAL A 98 2.07 8.22 -14.15
CA VAL A 98 1.03 9.15 -14.59
C VAL A 98 1.49 10.02 -15.74
N THR A 99 2.77 10.42 -15.76
CA THR A 99 3.34 11.33 -16.78
C THR A 99 4.00 10.61 -17.95
N GLY A 100 4.49 9.39 -17.77
CA GLY A 100 5.24 8.61 -18.76
C GLY A 100 4.74 7.17 -18.91
N ALA A 101 4.56 6.73 -20.16
CA ALA A 101 4.02 5.41 -20.49
C ALA A 101 5.02 4.24 -20.31
N GLU A 102 6.32 4.51 -20.15
CA GLU A 102 7.37 3.49 -19.99
C GLU A 102 8.29 3.83 -18.80
N VAL A 103 7.84 3.54 -17.58
CA VAL A 103 8.67 3.70 -16.37
C VAL A 103 9.02 2.32 -15.84
N ASP A 104 10.31 2.03 -15.73
CA ASP A 104 10.82 0.81 -15.12
C ASP A 104 10.67 0.88 -13.60
N ALA A 105 9.95 -0.08 -13.01
CA ALA A 105 9.71 -0.17 -11.57
C ALA A 105 10.95 -0.62 -10.78
N THR A 106 11.95 -1.22 -11.44
CA THR A 106 13.07 -1.93 -10.80
C THR A 106 13.77 -1.10 -9.72
N ALA A 107 14.07 0.17 -10.01
CA ALA A 107 14.77 1.04 -9.07
C ALA A 107 13.91 1.40 -7.84
N PHE A 108 12.60 1.58 -8.03
CA PHE A 108 11.65 1.90 -6.95
C PHE A 108 11.39 0.69 -6.06
N VAL A 109 11.18 -0.48 -6.68
CA VAL A 109 11.03 -1.75 -5.97
C VAL A 109 12.27 -2.05 -5.13
N ARG A 110 13.47 -1.84 -5.68
CA ARG A 110 14.72 -2.02 -4.92
C ARG A 110 14.78 -1.10 -3.69
N ARG A 111 14.48 0.19 -3.86
CA ARG A 111 14.46 1.15 -2.73
C ARG A 111 13.45 0.75 -1.65
N ALA A 112 12.27 0.31 -2.05
CA ALA A 112 11.26 -0.17 -1.11
C ALA A 112 11.69 -1.46 -0.39
N ALA A 113 12.36 -2.39 -1.10
CA ALA A 113 12.93 -3.61 -0.52
C ALA A 113 14.06 -3.34 0.49
N GLU A 114 14.84 -2.28 0.27
CA GLU A 114 15.94 -1.84 1.14
C GLU A 114 15.47 -0.92 2.28
N SER A 115 14.16 -0.65 2.39
CA SER A 115 13.59 0.20 3.43
C SER A 115 13.73 -0.38 4.84
N ARG A 116 13.66 0.49 5.84
CA ARG A 116 13.60 0.08 7.25
C ARG A 116 12.40 -0.82 7.53
N ALA A 117 11.23 -0.48 6.97
CA ALA A 117 10.02 -1.29 7.16
C ALA A 117 10.15 -2.70 6.57
N ALA A 118 10.74 -2.84 5.37
CA ALA A 118 11.00 -4.14 4.77
C ALA A 118 11.99 -4.97 5.59
N THR A 119 13.03 -4.33 6.14
CA THR A 119 14.00 -4.97 7.04
C THR A 119 13.32 -5.47 8.31
N GLU A 120 12.55 -4.62 8.99
CA GLU A 120 11.82 -4.99 10.23
C GLU A 120 10.81 -6.13 10.02
N LEU A 121 10.13 -6.17 8.86
CA LEU A 121 9.23 -7.27 8.51
C LEU A 121 10.00 -8.57 8.25
N THR A 122 11.12 -8.49 7.53
CA THR A 122 11.94 -9.66 7.18
C THR A 122 12.62 -10.27 8.40
N GLU A 123 13.10 -9.44 9.32
CA GLU A 123 13.74 -9.85 10.57
C GLU A 123 12.72 -10.27 11.64
N GLY A 124 11.41 -10.16 11.37
CA GLY A 124 10.36 -10.53 12.30
C GLY A 124 10.25 -9.61 13.52
N VAL A 125 10.77 -8.38 13.43
CA VAL A 125 10.67 -7.36 14.48
C VAL A 125 9.21 -6.98 14.72
N ARG A 126 8.39 -6.98 13.65
CA ARG A 126 6.95 -6.72 13.72
C ARG A 126 6.18 -8.03 13.88
N GLU A 127 5.56 -8.21 15.04
CA GLU A 127 4.66 -9.35 15.27
C GLU A 127 3.50 -9.37 14.27
N GLY A 128 3.06 -10.57 13.88
CA GLY A 128 1.97 -10.74 12.92
C GLY A 128 2.41 -10.65 11.45
N ALA A 129 3.70 -10.49 11.16
CA ALA A 129 4.25 -10.57 9.82
C ALA A 129 4.41 -12.03 9.34
N HIS A 130 4.35 -12.20 8.02
CA HIS A 130 4.66 -13.45 7.31
C HIS A 130 5.88 -13.25 6.42
N HIS A 131 6.70 -14.30 6.24
CA HIS A 131 7.94 -14.21 5.46
C HIS A 131 7.74 -13.73 4.01
N ASP A 132 6.57 -14.00 3.43
CA ASP A 132 6.21 -13.52 2.08
C ASP A 132 5.72 -12.06 2.02
N ASP A 133 5.47 -11.38 3.16
CA ASP A 133 4.78 -10.08 3.17
C ASP A 133 5.51 -9.03 2.33
N VAL A 134 6.82 -8.93 2.48
CA VAL A 134 7.64 -7.97 1.71
C VAL A 134 7.56 -8.28 0.22
N ALA A 135 7.74 -9.55 -0.17
CA ALA A 135 7.69 -9.95 -1.57
C ALA A 135 6.30 -9.66 -2.19
N LEU A 136 5.23 -9.94 -1.46
CA LEU A 136 3.85 -9.68 -1.91
C LEU A 136 3.55 -8.18 -2.04
N CYS A 137 4.03 -7.35 -1.11
CA CYS A 137 3.86 -5.90 -1.18
C CYS A 137 4.64 -5.27 -2.36
N LEU A 138 5.72 -5.91 -2.82
CA LEU A 138 6.59 -5.44 -3.89
C LEU A 138 6.21 -5.97 -5.27
N GLU A 139 5.21 -6.86 -5.38
CA GLU A 139 4.68 -7.25 -6.69
C GLU A 139 4.14 -6.00 -7.41
N VAL A 140 4.55 -5.79 -8.66
CA VAL A 140 4.12 -4.64 -9.46
C VAL A 140 2.91 -5.05 -10.30
N ASP A 141 1.86 -4.24 -10.23
CA ASP A 141 0.65 -4.36 -11.07
C ASP A 141 -0.03 -5.74 -11.03
N ARG A 142 0.04 -6.39 -9.86
CA ARG A 142 -0.57 -7.69 -9.63
C ARG A 142 -2.08 -7.71 -9.84
N PHE A 143 -2.75 -6.59 -9.53
CA PHE A 143 -4.20 -6.46 -9.57
C PHE A 143 -4.65 -5.32 -10.51
N PRO A 144 -5.60 -5.60 -11.42
CA PRO A 144 -5.99 -4.65 -12.46
C PRO A 144 -7.08 -3.67 -12.01
N PHE A 145 -7.04 -3.20 -10.76
CA PHE A 145 -8.04 -2.25 -10.23
C PHE A 145 -7.39 -1.15 -9.38
N ALA A 146 -7.98 0.04 -9.38
CA ALA A 146 -7.63 1.11 -8.46
C ALA A 146 -8.49 1.01 -7.20
N MET A 147 -7.89 1.15 -6.02
CA MET A 147 -8.61 1.07 -4.74
C MET A 147 -9.13 2.45 -4.34
N VAL A 148 -10.38 2.73 -4.69
CA VAL A 148 -11.09 3.97 -4.31
C VAL A 148 -11.59 3.87 -2.87
N ALA A 149 -11.33 4.89 -2.06
CA ALA A 149 -11.71 4.97 -0.64
C ALA A 149 -12.94 5.87 -0.42
#